data_AF-A0A6B1INR7-F1
#
_entry.id   AF-A0A6B1INR7-F1
#
_cell.length_a   1.000
_cell.length_b   1.000
_cell.length_c   1.000
_cell.angle_alpha   90.00
_cell.angle_beta   90.00
_cell.angle_gamma   90.00
#
_symmetry.space_group_name_H-M   'P 1'
#
loop_
_entity.id
_entity.type
_entity.pdbx_description
1 polymer ?
#
loop_
_entity_poly.entity_id
_entity_poly.type
_entity_poly.pdbx_seq_one_letter_code
_entity_poly.pdbx_strand_id
1 'polypeptide(L)'
;MGQLNRVDADRLRAWLPEVRSAEATAALMIAVAYDRGIGTRELASWYDRSDEWVEETIEALDSPGFVSTVARLEGVDIEAVAAESNLAPETVRDWFDDLDDEPVDEAADVVRRYAEGSVEPVRSGSPSTVYHLDYDAATERGWSTEDDDLFAKAADADLDLPEYGRFLVEPGESILEAAERGGRSWPYACRGGACSNCAVVVVEGDVAMPGQSILTDEQIREADARLSCVGVPITDEVKLVTGVGDADDFADLRLPSPADDAGASD
;
A
#
# COMPACT_ATOMS: atom_id res chain seq x y z
N MET A 1 -9.30 16.50 -34.00
CA MET A 1 -10.00 17.29 -32.98
C MET A 1 -9.85 16.49 -31.71
N GLY A 2 -9.33 17.08 -30.64
CA GLY A 2 -9.04 16.34 -29.41
C GLY A 2 -10.28 15.75 -28.78
N GLN A 3 -10.16 14.57 -28.19
CA GLN A 3 -11.20 13.93 -27.38
C GLN A 3 -10.53 12.99 -26.38
N LEU A 4 -10.99 13.02 -25.13
CA LEU A 4 -10.59 12.06 -24.10
C LEU A 4 -11.32 10.73 -24.32
N ASN A 5 -10.65 9.62 -24.02
CA ASN A 5 -11.12 8.28 -24.36
C ASN A 5 -11.44 7.44 -23.12
N ARG A 6 -10.85 7.76 -21.97
CA ARG A 6 -10.94 6.95 -20.75
C ARG A 6 -11.57 7.71 -19.59
N VAL A 7 -11.25 9.00 -19.42
CA VAL A 7 -11.76 9.80 -18.29
C VAL A 7 -12.86 10.75 -18.73
N ASP A 8 -13.93 10.84 -17.94
CA ASP A 8 -15.03 11.78 -18.17
C ASP A 8 -14.55 13.22 -17.89
N ALA A 9 -14.72 14.12 -18.86
CA ALA A 9 -14.38 15.52 -18.70
C ALA A 9 -15.20 16.21 -17.58
N ASP A 10 -16.37 15.70 -17.20
CA ASP A 10 -17.11 16.18 -16.02
C ASP A 10 -16.42 15.79 -14.70
N ARG A 11 -15.80 14.60 -14.64
CA ARG A 11 -14.94 14.19 -13.51
C ARG A 11 -13.74 15.13 -13.39
N LEU A 12 -13.02 15.41 -14.49
CA LEU A 12 -11.89 16.36 -14.48
C LEU A 12 -12.32 17.78 -14.08
N ARG A 13 -13.52 18.22 -14.46
CA ARG A 13 -14.08 19.52 -14.03
C ARG A 13 -14.40 19.56 -12.54
N ALA A 14 -14.85 18.46 -11.96
CA ALA A 14 -15.12 18.36 -10.53
C ALA A 14 -13.85 18.50 -9.68
N TRP A 15 -12.67 18.17 -10.22
CA TRP A 15 -11.37 18.36 -9.57
C TRP A 15 -10.87 19.81 -9.57
N LEU A 16 -11.29 20.64 -10.53
CA LEU A 16 -10.86 22.06 -10.64
C LEU A 16 -11.05 22.92 -9.38
N PRO A 17 -12.17 22.84 -8.63
CA PRO A 17 -12.31 23.58 -7.37
C PRO A 17 -11.44 23.05 -6.23
N GLU A 18 -10.94 21.81 -6.32
CA GLU A 18 -10.23 21.12 -5.24
C GLU A 18 -8.71 21.29 -5.32
N VAL A 19 -8.16 21.35 -6.54
CA VAL A 19 -6.72 21.55 -6.76
C VAL A 19 -6.26 22.95 -6.33
N ARG A 20 -5.04 23.04 -5.79
CA ARG A 20 -4.46 24.27 -5.25
C ARG A 20 -3.21 24.71 -5.99
N SER A 21 -2.55 23.81 -6.71
CA SER A 21 -1.35 24.12 -7.48
C SER A 21 -1.74 24.74 -8.83
N ALA A 22 -0.94 25.72 -9.26
CA ALA A 22 -1.09 26.32 -10.59
C ALA A 22 -0.83 25.29 -11.70
N GLU A 23 0.00 24.27 -11.42
CA GLU A 23 0.36 23.23 -12.38
C GLU A 23 -0.79 22.25 -12.59
N ALA A 24 -1.39 21.74 -11.51
CA ALA A 24 -2.57 20.88 -11.55
C ALA A 24 -3.76 21.60 -12.19
N THR A 25 -3.99 22.86 -11.83
CA THR A 25 -5.03 23.70 -12.44
C THR A 25 -4.83 23.82 -13.96
N ALA A 26 -3.61 24.09 -14.41
CA ALA A 26 -3.29 24.20 -15.84
C ALA A 26 -3.51 22.87 -16.56
N ALA A 27 -3.01 21.76 -16.00
CA ALA A 27 -3.13 20.42 -16.55
C ALA A 27 -4.60 20.00 -16.74
N LEU A 28 -5.43 20.14 -15.70
CA LEU A 28 -6.86 19.83 -15.75
C LEU A 28 -7.61 20.70 -16.78
N MET A 29 -7.31 22.00 -16.82
CA MET A 29 -7.94 22.91 -17.79
C MET A 29 -7.54 22.56 -19.24
N ILE A 30 -6.30 22.14 -19.46
CA ILE A 30 -5.82 21.67 -20.77
C ILE A 30 -6.56 20.41 -21.20
N ALA A 31 -6.67 19.40 -20.33
CA ALA A 31 -7.41 18.17 -20.64
C ALA A 31 -8.90 18.46 -20.92
N VAL A 32 -9.54 19.31 -20.12
CA VAL A 32 -10.93 19.72 -20.33
C VAL A 32 -11.13 20.52 -21.62
N ALA A 33 -10.15 21.33 -22.04
CA ALA A 33 -10.20 22.07 -23.30
C ALA A 33 -9.92 21.16 -24.51
N TYR A 34 -9.01 20.19 -24.35
CA TYR A 34 -8.73 19.17 -25.35
C TYR A 34 -9.97 18.33 -25.66
N ASP A 35 -10.72 17.91 -24.63
CA ASP A 35 -12.01 17.23 -24.78
C ASP A 35 -13.05 18.02 -25.59
N ARG A 36 -12.98 19.37 -25.52
CA ARG A 36 -13.81 20.27 -26.33
C ARG A 36 -13.29 20.47 -27.76
N GLY A 37 -12.26 19.74 -28.15
CA GLY A 37 -11.72 19.71 -29.51
C GLY A 37 -10.59 20.69 -29.79
N ILE A 38 -10.07 21.40 -28.79
CA ILE A 38 -8.91 22.28 -28.98
C ILE A 38 -7.65 21.42 -29.23
N GLY A 39 -6.83 21.82 -30.21
CA GLY A 39 -5.62 21.07 -30.57
C GLY A 39 -4.47 21.28 -29.58
N THR A 40 -3.61 20.27 -29.42
CA THR A 40 -2.46 20.29 -28.49
C THR A 40 -1.54 21.48 -28.68
N ARG A 41 -1.21 21.83 -29.93
CA ARG A 41 -0.41 23.02 -30.26
C ARG A 41 -1.03 24.35 -29.83
N GLU A 42 -2.35 24.47 -29.93
CA GLU A 42 -3.06 25.69 -29.53
C GLU A 42 -3.04 25.81 -28.00
N LEU A 43 -3.27 24.71 -27.28
CA LEU A 43 -3.17 24.63 -25.82
C LEU A 43 -1.75 24.93 -25.34
N ALA A 44 -0.73 24.36 -26.00
CA ALA A 44 0.68 24.63 -25.71
C ALA A 44 0.99 26.13 -25.81
N SER A 45 0.46 26.80 -26.83
CA SER A 45 0.59 28.25 -26.98
C SER A 45 -0.15 29.06 -25.91
N TRP A 46 -1.34 28.63 -25.46
CA TRP A 46 -2.12 29.36 -24.45
C TRP A 46 -1.48 29.32 -23.06
N TYR A 47 -0.89 28.18 -22.72
CA TYR A 47 -0.33 27.92 -21.39
C TYR A 47 1.19 28.12 -21.30
N ASP A 48 1.82 28.57 -22.39
CA ASP A 48 3.27 28.73 -22.49
C ASP A 48 4.00 27.42 -22.11
N ARG A 49 3.67 26.35 -22.84
CA ARG A 49 4.18 24.98 -22.68
C ARG A 49 4.63 24.40 -24.02
N SER A 50 5.38 23.31 -23.99
CA SER A 50 5.72 22.55 -25.20
C SER A 50 4.55 21.69 -25.66
N ASP A 51 4.46 21.42 -26.97
CA ASP A 51 3.49 20.47 -27.54
C ASP A 51 3.62 19.09 -26.84
N GLU A 52 4.85 18.63 -26.58
CA GLU A 52 5.17 17.38 -25.87
C GLU A 52 4.58 17.34 -24.46
N TRP A 53 4.80 18.40 -23.66
CA TRP A 53 4.27 18.46 -22.30
C TRP A 53 2.74 18.39 -22.29
N VAL A 54 2.08 19.05 -23.25
CA VAL A 54 0.62 19.02 -23.37
C VAL A 54 0.12 17.62 -23.73
N GLU A 55 0.78 16.95 -24.67
CA GLU A 55 0.45 15.59 -25.09
C GLU A 55 0.61 14.60 -23.94
N GLU A 56 1.74 14.63 -23.23
CA GLU A 56 1.98 13.78 -22.06
C GLU A 56 0.99 14.04 -20.91
N THR A 57 0.68 15.32 -20.67
CA THR A 57 -0.30 15.70 -19.63
C THR A 57 -1.70 15.19 -19.95
N ILE A 58 -2.12 15.29 -21.21
CA ILE A 58 -3.42 14.77 -21.64
C ILE A 58 -3.43 13.24 -21.53
N GLU A 59 -2.38 12.56 -21.97
CA GLU A 59 -2.28 11.10 -21.87
C GLU A 59 -2.34 10.63 -20.41
N ALA A 60 -1.62 11.30 -19.51
CA ALA A 60 -1.62 10.98 -18.08
C ALA A 60 -2.94 11.32 -17.37
N LEU A 61 -3.71 12.28 -17.87
CA LEU A 61 -5.06 12.60 -17.35
C LEU A 61 -6.17 11.80 -18.04
N ASP A 62 -5.90 11.17 -19.19
CA ASP A 62 -6.78 10.27 -19.93
C ASP A 62 -6.40 8.79 -19.68
N SER A 63 -5.81 8.49 -18.53
CA SER A 63 -5.50 7.12 -18.08
C SER A 63 -6.48 6.66 -16.99
N PRO A 64 -6.70 5.33 -16.84
CA PRO A 64 -7.18 4.81 -15.57
C PRO A 64 -6.18 5.21 -14.49
N GLY A 65 -6.65 5.57 -13.30
CA GLY A 65 -5.73 6.07 -12.26
C GLY A 65 -5.13 7.44 -12.61
N PHE A 66 -5.95 8.40 -13.02
CA PHE A 66 -5.43 9.76 -13.24
C PHE A 66 -5.19 10.51 -11.92
N VAL A 67 -5.67 9.97 -10.78
CA VAL A 67 -5.56 10.62 -9.47
C VAL A 67 -4.12 10.64 -8.98
N SER A 68 -3.27 9.63 -9.24
CA SER A 68 -1.82 9.73 -8.96
C SER A 68 -1.14 10.83 -9.78
N THR A 69 -1.62 11.12 -11.00
CA THR A 69 -1.16 12.26 -11.80
C THR A 69 -1.56 13.57 -11.15
N VAL A 70 -2.81 13.71 -10.69
CA VAL A 70 -3.25 14.91 -9.93
C VAL A 70 -2.44 15.06 -8.65
N ALA A 71 -2.18 13.97 -7.92
CA ALA A 71 -1.39 13.98 -6.69
C ALA A 71 0.01 14.55 -6.91
N ARG A 72 0.73 14.07 -7.94
CA ARG A 72 2.06 14.60 -8.29
C ARG A 72 2.01 16.07 -8.69
N LEU A 73 1.01 16.48 -9.47
CA LEU A 73 0.84 17.88 -9.87
C LEU A 73 0.50 18.80 -8.69
N GLU A 74 -0.14 18.27 -7.65
CA GLU A 74 -0.38 18.98 -6.38
C GLU A 74 0.85 19.01 -5.46
N GLY A 75 1.92 18.30 -5.82
CA GLY A 75 3.20 18.29 -5.10
C GLY A 75 3.39 17.11 -4.14
N VAL A 76 2.59 16.05 -4.26
CA VAL A 76 2.86 14.80 -3.54
C VAL A 76 4.15 14.16 -4.05
N ASP A 77 5.10 13.94 -3.14
CA ASP A 77 6.34 13.20 -3.40
C ASP A 77 6.08 11.71 -3.12
N ILE A 78 5.75 10.96 -4.17
CA ILE A 78 5.39 9.54 -4.09
C ILE A 78 6.56 8.72 -3.54
N GLU A 79 7.77 9.07 -3.95
CA GLU A 79 8.99 8.40 -3.54
C GLU A 79 9.26 8.61 -2.04
N ALA A 80 9.03 9.81 -1.52
CA ALA A 80 9.11 10.08 -0.08
C ALA A 80 8.03 9.30 0.70
N VAL A 81 6.77 9.30 0.22
CA VAL A 81 5.68 8.54 0.86
C VAL A 81 5.98 7.05 0.92
N ALA A 82 6.49 6.50 -0.19
CA ALA A 82 6.90 5.10 -0.28
C ALA A 82 8.04 4.78 0.69
N ALA A 83 9.06 5.63 0.76
CA ALA A 83 10.19 5.46 1.67
C ALA A 83 9.75 5.51 3.14
N GLU A 84 8.90 6.46 3.53
CA GLU A 84 8.44 6.60 4.91
C GLU A 84 7.47 5.49 5.34
N SER A 85 6.71 4.94 4.38
CA SER A 85 5.75 3.84 4.63
C SER A 85 6.36 2.44 4.47
N ASN A 86 7.61 2.35 4.01
CA ASN A 86 8.29 1.11 3.61
C ASN A 86 7.56 0.34 2.50
N LEU A 87 7.06 1.07 1.50
CA LEU A 87 6.36 0.55 0.34
C LEU A 87 7.19 0.73 -0.93
N ALA A 88 6.81 0.03 -1.98
CA ALA A 88 7.31 0.33 -3.31
C ALA A 88 6.62 1.58 -3.88
N PRO A 89 7.30 2.44 -4.67
CA PRO A 89 6.69 3.61 -5.26
C PRO A 89 5.47 3.28 -6.12
N GLU A 90 5.49 2.17 -6.85
CA GLU A 90 4.35 1.65 -7.60
C GLU A 90 3.13 1.37 -6.71
N THR A 91 3.29 0.74 -5.55
CA THR A 91 2.18 0.50 -4.62
C THR A 91 1.53 1.81 -4.18
N VAL A 92 2.32 2.85 -3.93
CA VAL A 92 1.78 4.17 -3.55
C VAL A 92 1.06 4.83 -4.73
N ARG A 93 1.55 4.67 -5.96
CA ARG A 93 0.86 5.17 -7.16
C ARG A 93 -0.48 4.47 -7.34
N ASP A 94 -0.49 3.15 -7.28
CA ASP A 94 -1.70 2.33 -7.43
C ASP A 94 -2.73 2.69 -6.35
N TRP A 95 -2.28 2.94 -5.12
CA TRP A 95 -3.18 3.40 -4.05
C TRP A 95 -3.82 4.76 -4.33
N PHE A 96 -3.06 5.73 -4.87
CA PHE A 96 -3.65 7.00 -5.30
C PHE A 96 -4.60 6.81 -6.47
N ASP A 97 -4.33 5.84 -7.34
CA ASP A 97 -5.16 5.53 -8.51
C ASP A 97 -6.51 4.90 -8.12
N ASP A 98 -6.53 4.08 -7.08
CA ASP A 98 -7.75 3.50 -6.51
C ASP A 98 -8.72 4.57 -5.96
N LEU A 99 -8.23 5.78 -5.63
CA LEU A 99 -9.09 6.91 -5.25
C LEU A 99 -9.97 7.42 -6.40
N ASP A 100 -9.80 6.93 -7.64
CA ASP A 100 -10.71 7.27 -8.73
C ASP A 100 -12.15 6.77 -8.48
N ASP A 101 -12.32 5.71 -7.70
CA ASP A 101 -13.65 5.20 -7.33
C ASP A 101 -14.33 6.04 -6.23
N GLU A 102 -13.58 6.92 -5.56
CA GLU A 102 -14.08 7.75 -4.46
C GLU A 102 -14.72 9.06 -4.93
N PRO A 103 -15.56 9.71 -4.10
CA PRO A 103 -16.00 11.09 -4.35
C PRO A 103 -14.80 12.04 -4.51
N VAL A 104 -14.88 12.98 -5.45
CA VAL A 104 -13.74 13.87 -5.79
C VAL A 104 -13.24 14.68 -4.60
N ASP A 105 -14.15 15.17 -3.75
CA ASP A 105 -13.82 15.93 -2.55
C ASP A 105 -13.09 15.07 -1.50
N GLU A 106 -13.47 13.79 -1.37
CA GLU A 106 -12.80 12.84 -0.47
C GLU A 106 -11.39 12.48 -1.00
N ALA A 107 -11.28 12.15 -2.29
CA ALA A 107 -9.98 11.88 -2.94
C ALA A 107 -9.04 13.09 -2.88
N ALA A 108 -9.56 14.30 -3.12
CA ALA A 108 -8.76 15.52 -3.06
C ALA A 108 -8.29 15.87 -1.63
N ASP A 109 -9.08 15.56 -0.59
CA ASP A 109 -8.65 15.72 0.79
C ASP A 109 -7.42 14.85 1.10
N VAL A 110 -7.44 13.60 0.62
CA VAL A 110 -6.30 12.67 0.73
C VAL A 110 -5.07 13.25 0.04
N VAL A 111 -5.18 13.60 -1.24
CA VAL A 111 -4.08 14.20 -2.02
C VAL A 111 -3.48 15.41 -1.30
N ARG A 112 -4.35 16.30 -0.81
CA ARG A 112 -3.95 17.50 -0.11
C ARG A 112 -3.18 17.21 1.18
N ARG A 113 -3.61 16.25 1.99
CA ARG A 113 -2.90 15.89 3.23
C ARG A 113 -1.47 15.48 2.93
N TYR A 114 -1.26 14.64 1.91
CA TYR A 114 0.08 14.22 1.50
C TYR A 114 0.91 15.37 0.89
N ALA A 115 0.29 16.23 0.08
CA ALA A 115 0.97 17.41 -0.49
C ALA A 115 1.40 18.42 0.59
N GLU A 116 0.65 18.53 1.69
CA GLU A 116 0.98 19.37 2.86
C GLU A 116 2.04 18.71 3.79
N GLY A 117 2.55 17.52 3.43
CA GLY A 117 3.56 16.78 4.20
C GLY A 117 2.97 15.99 5.38
N SER A 118 1.67 15.72 5.37
CA SER A 118 1.09 14.73 6.30
C SER A 118 1.52 13.34 5.83
N VAL A 119 2.32 12.67 6.65
CA VAL A 119 2.85 11.34 6.36
C VAL A 119 2.08 10.28 7.13
N GLU A 120 0.76 10.43 7.17
CA GLU A 120 -0.05 9.33 7.66
C GLU A 120 0.24 8.09 6.80
N PRO A 121 0.20 6.89 7.39
CA PRO A 121 0.41 5.67 6.64
C PRO A 121 -0.64 5.63 5.53
N VAL A 122 -0.25 5.17 4.36
CA VAL A 122 -1.23 4.73 3.36
C VAL A 122 -2.15 3.74 4.07
N ARG A 123 -3.47 3.92 3.95
CA ARG A 123 -4.47 3.09 4.62
C ARG A 123 -5.52 2.68 3.62
N SER A 124 -5.98 1.45 3.70
CA SER A 124 -7.26 1.08 3.10
C SER A 124 -8.38 1.85 3.80
N GLY A 125 -9.31 2.42 3.02
CA GLY A 125 -10.53 3.05 3.55
C GLY A 125 -11.55 2.02 4.06
N SER A 126 -11.35 0.75 3.72
CA SER A 126 -12.22 -0.39 4.04
C SER A 126 -11.44 -1.48 4.79
N PRO A 127 -12.13 -2.36 5.55
CA PRO A 127 -11.47 -3.47 6.22
C PRO A 127 -10.77 -4.42 5.24
N SER A 128 -9.56 -4.84 5.59
CA SER A 128 -8.77 -5.80 4.79
C SER A 128 -8.92 -7.22 5.34
N THR A 129 -8.97 -8.22 4.45
CA THR A 129 -8.94 -9.64 4.83
C THR A 129 -7.49 -10.13 4.85
N VAL A 130 -7.00 -10.53 6.03
CA VAL A 130 -5.67 -11.13 6.17
C VAL A 130 -5.80 -12.65 6.27
N TYR A 131 -5.12 -13.37 5.39
CA TYR A 131 -4.86 -14.80 5.50
C TYR A 131 -3.47 -15.01 6.07
N HIS A 132 -3.34 -15.93 7.02
CA HIS A 132 -2.05 -16.29 7.59
C HIS A 132 -1.77 -17.78 7.41
N LEU A 133 -0.50 -18.11 7.27
CA LEU A 133 0.04 -19.46 7.34
C LEU A 133 1.26 -19.47 8.24
N ASP A 134 1.35 -20.42 9.17
CA ASP A 134 2.51 -20.59 10.02
C ASP A 134 3.69 -21.22 9.24
N TYR A 135 4.89 -20.65 9.42
CA TYR A 135 6.10 -21.06 8.72
C TYR A 135 6.52 -22.50 9.03
N ASP A 136 6.43 -22.93 10.29
CA ASP A 136 6.80 -24.28 10.70
C ASP A 136 5.78 -25.28 10.11
N ALA A 137 4.48 -24.96 10.19
CA ALA A 137 3.44 -25.79 9.58
C ALA A 137 3.63 -25.99 8.07
N ALA A 138 4.08 -24.95 7.34
CA ALA A 138 4.40 -25.03 5.92
C ALA A 138 5.67 -25.88 5.67
N THR A 139 6.73 -25.65 6.45
CA THR A 139 8.02 -26.34 6.32
C THR A 139 7.91 -27.84 6.64
N GLU A 140 7.16 -28.22 7.67
CA GLU A 140 6.89 -29.62 8.03
C GLU A 140 6.19 -30.40 6.91
N ARG A 141 5.43 -29.68 6.08
CA ARG A 141 4.72 -30.22 4.91
C ARG A 141 5.55 -30.12 3.62
N GLY A 142 6.75 -29.55 3.70
CA GLY A 142 7.67 -29.38 2.57
C GLY A 142 7.20 -28.34 1.55
N TRP A 143 6.41 -27.35 1.98
CA TRP A 143 5.97 -26.25 1.13
C TRP A 143 6.96 -25.10 1.17
N SER A 144 7.11 -24.39 0.04
CA SER A 144 7.91 -23.17 -0.03
C SER A 144 7.01 -21.94 0.15
N THR A 145 7.53 -20.88 0.77
CA THR A 145 6.87 -19.56 0.76
C THR A 145 6.75 -18.97 -0.64
N GLU A 146 7.58 -19.44 -1.57
CA GLU A 146 7.59 -19.06 -2.99
C GLU A 146 6.62 -19.90 -3.84
N ASP A 147 5.88 -20.85 -3.26
CA ASP A 147 4.90 -21.64 -4.00
C ASP A 147 3.69 -20.77 -4.40
N ASP A 148 3.44 -20.60 -5.70
CA ASP A 148 2.28 -19.84 -6.23
C ASP A 148 0.93 -20.33 -5.67
N ASP A 149 0.83 -21.60 -5.28
CA ASP A 149 -0.36 -22.25 -4.74
C ASP A 149 -0.30 -22.48 -3.22
N LEU A 150 0.63 -21.86 -2.49
CA LEU A 150 0.84 -22.06 -1.05
C LEU A 150 -0.44 -21.93 -0.23
N PHE A 151 -1.18 -20.84 -0.41
CA PHE A 151 -2.41 -20.59 0.33
C PHE A 151 -3.57 -21.47 -0.12
N ALA A 152 -3.54 -21.98 -1.35
CA ALA A 152 -4.49 -22.99 -1.80
C ALA A 152 -4.21 -24.35 -1.14
N LYS A 153 -2.93 -24.77 -1.09
CA LYS A 153 -2.49 -25.97 -0.36
C LYS A 153 -2.88 -25.88 1.12
N ALA A 154 -2.66 -24.74 1.75
CA ALA A 154 -3.01 -24.52 3.15
C ALA A 154 -4.53 -24.57 3.39
N ALA A 155 -5.34 -24.00 2.48
CA ALA A 155 -6.79 -24.05 2.57
C ALA A 155 -7.38 -25.46 2.44
N ASP A 156 -6.74 -26.32 1.64
CA ASP A 156 -7.14 -27.72 1.44
C ASP A 156 -6.58 -28.67 2.52
N ALA A 157 -5.68 -28.18 3.38
CA ALA A 157 -5.06 -28.97 4.43
C ALA A 157 -5.84 -28.92 5.74
N ASP A 158 -5.66 -29.97 6.55
CA ASP A 158 -6.18 -30.05 7.92
C ASP A 158 -5.22 -29.29 8.85
N LEU A 159 -5.38 -27.96 8.88
CA LEU A 159 -4.62 -27.01 9.71
C LEU A 159 -5.55 -26.36 10.72
N ASP A 160 -5.11 -26.30 11.98
CA ASP A 160 -5.89 -25.67 13.05
C ASP A 160 -5.60 -24.15 13.13
N LEU A 161 -6.46 -23.41 13.84
CA LEU A 161 -6.17 -22.04 14.27
C LEU A 161 -5.23 -22.13 15.49
N PRO A 162 -3.90 -22.19 15.27
CA PRO A 162 -3.14 -21.01 14.86
C PRO A 162 -2.32 -21.15 13.57
N GLU A 163 -2.25 -22.33 12.97
CA GLU A 163 -1.39 -22.63 11.81
C GLU A 163 -1.91 -21.99 10.53
N TYR A 164 -3.23 -21.96 10.32
CA TYR A 164 -3.82 -21.32 9.13
C TYR A 164 -5.20 -20.73 9.42
N GLY A 165 -5.51 -19.64 8.74
CA GLY A 165 -6.84 -19.07 8.76
C GLY A 165 -6.86 -17.64 8.26
N ARG A 166 -7.99 -16.96 8.49
CA ARG A 166 -8.16 -15.56 8.13
C ARG A 166 -8.87 -14.75 9.20
N PHE A 167 -8.69 -13.43 9.15
CA PHE A 167 -9.38 -12.46 9.99
C PHE A 167 -9.48 -11.12 9.25
N LEU A 168 -10.43 -10.28 9.69
CA LEU A 168 -10.56 -8.91 9.20
C LEU A 168 -9.69 -7.97 10.03
N VAL A 169 -9.01 -7.06 9.36
CA VAL A 169 -8.27 -5.94 9.95
C VAL A 169 -9.04 -4.66 9.63
N GLU A 170 -9.44 -3.93 10.66
CA GLU A 170 -10.15 -2.67 10.47
C GLU A 170 -9.20 -1.56 9.99
N PRO A 171 -9.67 -0.52 9.28
CA PRO A 171 -8.83 0.59 8.84
C PRO A 171 -8.01 1.21 9.99
N GLY A 172 -6.68 1.17 9.87
CA GLY A 172 -5.74 1.68 10.86
C GLY A 172 -5.46 0.78 12.06
N GLU A 173 -6.06 -0.41 12.13
CA GLU A 173 -5.69 -1.47 13.09
C GLU A 173 -4.42 -2.18 12.61
N SER A 174 -3.49 -2.50 13.52
CA SER A 174 -2.34 -3.32 13.14
C SER A 174 -2.74 -4.78 12.94
N ILE A 175 -2.02 -5.49 12.07
CA ILE A 175 -2.27 -6.92 11.80
C ILE A 175 -2.21 -7.74 13.10
N LEU A 176 -1.24 -7.45 13.99
CA LEU A 176 -1.10 -8.15 15.27
C LEU A 176 -2.31 -7.91 16.19
N GLU A 177 -2.79 -6.67 16.32
CA GLU A 177 -3.98 -6.36 17.13
C GLU A 177 -5.22 -7.11 16.62
N ALA A 178 -5.41 -7.13 15.30
CA ALA A 178 -6.50 -7.88 14.68
C ALA A 178 -6.36 -9.40 14.88
N ALA A 179 -5.13 -9.93 14.82
CA ALA A 179 -4.85 -11.34 15.08
C ALA A 179 -5.18 -11.70 16.55
N GLU A 180 -4.77 -10.87 17.52
CA GLU A 180 -5.07 -11.02 18.95
C GLU A 180 -6.57 -10.97 19.21
N ARG A 181 -7.28 -10.01 18.59
CA ARG A 181 -8.75 -9.92 18.63
C ARG A 181 -9.41 -11.17 18.06
N GLY A 182 -8.80 -11.77 17.04
CA GLY A 182 -9.19 -13.04 16.43
C GLY A 182 -8.77 -14.29 17.23
N GLY A 183 -8.18 -14.15 18.43
CA GLY A 183 -7.80 -15.26 19.31
C GLY A 183 -6.46 -15.92 18.99
N ARG A 184 -5.63 -15.32 18.14
CA ARG A 184 -4.30 -15.84 17.78
C ARG A 184 -3.23 -15.26 18.70
N SER A 185 -2.23 -16.08 19.01
CA SER A 185 -1.09 -15.68 19.83
C SER A 185 0.19 -15.72 19.00
N TRP A 186 0.44 -14.67 18.24
CA TRP A 186 1.67 -14.54 17.45
C TRP A 186 2.84 -14.01 18.28
N PRO A 187 4.09 -14.33 17.93
CA PRO A 187 5.25 -13.81 18.63
C PRO A 187 5.35 -12.28 18.50
N TYR A 188 5.64 -11.61 19.61
CA TYR A 188 5.95 -10.17 19.64
C TYR A 188 6.80 -9.82 20.86
N ALA A 189 7.41 -8.63 20.87
CA ALA A 189 8.11 -8.08 22.04
C ALA A 189 7.92 -6.56 22.19
N CYS A 190 8.48 -5.74 21.29
CA CYS A 190 8.52 -4.28 21.49
C CYS A 190 7.21 -3.53 21.21
N ARG A 191 6.37 -4.04 20.30
CA ARG A 191 5.16 -3.37 19.76
C ARG A 191 5.40 -1.94 19.23
N GLY A 192 6.61 -1.67 18.76
CA GLY A 192 7.01 -0.34 18.28
C GLY A 192 8.01 -0.37 17.14
N GLY A 193 8.05 -1.46 16.36
CA GLY A 193 8.88 -1.54 15.15
C GLY A 193 10.40 -1.60 15.38
N ALA A 194 10.83 -1.95 16.60
CA ALA A 194 12.23 -1.96 17.03
C ALA A 194 12.82 -3.36 17.28
N CYS A 195 12.09 -4.43 16.93
CA CYS A 195 12.55 -5.82 17.01
C CYS A 195 11.89 -6.67 15.91
N SER A 196 12.42 -7.85 15.62
CA SER A 196 11.88 -8.78 14.60
C SER A 196 10.95 -9.88 15.14
N ASN A 197 10.61 -9.90 16.44
CA ASN A 197 9.73 -10.96 16.99
C ASN A 197 8.37 -11.05 16.29
N CYS A 198 7.81 -9.92 15.86
CA CYS A 198 6.52 -9.84 15.16
C CYS A 198 6.67 -9.92 13.62
N ALA A 199 7.84 -10.35 13.13
CA ALA A 199 8.12 -10.45 11.71
C ALA A 199 7.18 -11.45 11.02
N VAL A 200 6.76 -11.09 9.82
CA VAL A 200 5.96 -11.87 8.89
C VAL A 200 6.53 -11.67 7.49
N VAL A 201 6.30 -12.61 6.58
CA VAL A 201 6.60 -12.43 5.14
C VAL A 201 5.29 -12.28 4.40
N VAL A 202 5.12 -11.22 3.61
CA VAL A 202 3.94 -11.03 2.76
C VAL A 202 4.14 -11.80 1.46
N VAL A 203 3.13 -12.60 1.09
CA VAL A 203 3.11 -13.40 -0.14
C VAL A 203 2.19 -12.77 -1.19
N GLU A 204 1.13 -12.09 -0.74
CA GLU A 204 0.21 -11.36 -1.61
C GLU A 204 -0.37 -10.16 -0.86
N GLY A 205 -0.64 -9.07 -1.59
CA GLY A 205 -1.04 -7.79 -1.01
C GLY A 205 0.16 -7.00 -0.49
N ASP A 206 -0.09 -5.91 0.22
CA ASP A 206 0.98 -5.10 0.81
C ASP A 206 0.56 -4.52 2.16
N VAL A 207 1.56 -4.15 2.96
CA VAL A 207 1.42 -3.72 4.34
C VAL A 207 2.34 -2.54 4.59
N ALA A 208 1.76 -1.39 4.92
CA ALA A 208 2.51 -0.22 5.32
C ALA A 208 3.01 -0.39 6.76
N MET A 209 4.27 -0.02 7.01
CA MET A 209 4.88 -0.11 8.35
C MET A 209 5.41 1.25 8.81
N PRO A 210 4.51 2.22 9.05
CA PRO A 210 4.91 3.53 9.56
C PRO A 210 5.65 3.38 10.89
N GLY A 211 6.90 3.83 10.94
CA GLY A 211 7.69 3.86 12.19
C GLY A 211 8.43 2.57 12.56
N GLN A 212 8.56 1.60 11.64
CA GLN A 212 9.59 0.56 11.81
C GLN A 212 10.99 1.17 11.60
N SER A 213 11.99 0.66 12.31
CA SER A 213 13.38 1.10 12.14
C SER A 213 14.39 -0.05 12.24
N ILE A 214 13.93 -1.29 12.20
CA ILE A 214 14.74 -2.48 12.52
C ILE A 214 15.01 -3.35 11.30
N LEU A 215 14.06 -3.43 10.36
CA LEU A 215 14.24 -4.20 9.13
C LEU A 215 15.07 -3.39 8.14
N THR A 216 15.98 -4.07 7.45
CA THR A 216 16.77 -3.50 6.37
C THR A 216 15.93 -3.35 5.11
N ASP A 217 16.40 -2.50 4.20
CA ASP A 217 15.80 -2.35 2.87
C ASP A 217 15.74 -3.67 2.09
N GLU A 218 16.74 -4.53 2.26
CA GLU A 218 16.83 -5.87 1.64
C GLU A 218 15.76 -6.80 2.22
N GLN A 219 15.60 -6.84 3.54
CA GLN A 219 14.54 -7.65 4.18
C GLN A 219 13.14 -7.19 3.74
N ILE A 220 12.91 -5.89 3.63
CA ILE A 220 11.60 -5.34 3.25
C ILE A 220 11.31 -5.59 1.78
N ARG A 221 12.27 -5.37 0.88
CA ARG A 221 12.04 -5.38 -0.58
C ARG A 221 12.34 -6.69 -1.27
N GLU A 222 13.25 -7.51 -0.73
CA GLU A 222 13.65 -8.77 -1.35
C GLU A 222 12.99 -9.98 -0.69
N ALA A 223 12.75 -9.91 0.63
CA ALA A 223 12.09 -10.98 1.38
C ALA A 223 10.63 -10.66 1.75
N ASP A 224 10.09 -9.53 1.29
CA ASP A 224 8.75 -9.02 1.62
C ASP A 224 8.44 -9.06 3.13
N ALA A 225 9.47 -8.84 3.95
CA ALA A 225 9.36 -8.89 5.39
C ALA A 225 8.60 -7.67 5.89
N ARG A 226 7.65 -7.92 6.80
CA ARG A 226 6.88 -6.89 7.50
C ARG A 226 6.83 -7.19 9.00
N LEU A 227 6.45 -6.19 9.79
CA LEU A 227 6.28 -6.29 11.24
C LEU A 227 4.80 -6.17 11.55
N SER A 228 4.14 -7.29 11.84
CA SER A 228 2.70 -7.33 12.09
C SER A 228 2.24 -6.41 13.22
N CYS A 229 3.13 -6.06 14.16
CA CYS A 229 2.84 -5.22 15.31
C CYS A 229 2.79 -3.71 15.04
N VAL A 230 3.29 -3.25 13.89
CA VAL A 230 3.14 -1.86 13.41
C VAL A 230 2.63 -1.79 11.97
N GLY A 231 2.47 -2.96 11.33
CA GLY A 231 2.01 -3.11 9.97
C GLY A 231 0.50 -2.98 9.86
N VAL A 232 0.05 -2.15 8.93
CA VAL A 232 -1.35 -1.95 8.58
C VAL A 232 -1.54 -2.36 7.11
N PRO A 233 -2.49 -3.24 6.77
CA PRO A 233 -2.78 -3.59 5.39
C PRO A 233 -3.17 -2.36 4.57
N ILE A 234 -2.74 -2.32 3.32
CA ILE A 234 -3.10 -1.25 2.38
C ILE A 234 -3.83 -1.77 1.14
N THR A 235 -3.99 -3.09 1.04
CA THR A 235 -4.77 -3.79 0.03
C THR A 235 -5.98 -4.48 0.68
N ASP A 236 -7.02 -4.77 -0.11
CA ASP A 236 -8.24 -5.45 0.37
C ASP A 236 -7.98 -6.86 0.90
N GLU A 237 -6.99 -7.55 0.34
CA GLU A 237 -6.55 -8.87 0.75
C GLU A 237 -5.04 -8.86 0.97
N VAL A 238 -4.59 -9.49 2.05
CA VAL A 238 -3.16 -9.76 2.33
C VAL A 238 -3.01 -11.22 2.71
N LYS A 239 -2.04 -11.90 2.11
CA LYS A 239 -1.62 -13.26 2.48
C LYS A 239 -0.22 -13.19 3.03
N LEU A 240 -0.02 -13.69 4.25
CA LEU A 240 1.27 -13.60 4.92
C LEU A 240 1.65 -14.88 5.67
N VAL A 241 2.95 -15.08 5.84
CA VAL A 241 3.52 -16.20 6.58
C VAL A 241 4.02 -15.69 7.93
N THR A 242 3.59 -16.35 9.02
CA THR A 242 3.93 -16.02 10.41
C THR A 242 5.03 -16.91 10.94
N GLY A 243 5.64 -16.56 12.08
CA GLY A 243 6.66 -17.41 12.71
C GLY A 243 8.05 -17.30 12.06
N VAL A 244 8.21 -16.44 11.05
CA VAL A 244 9.50 -16.22 10.35
C VAL A 244 10.55 -15.52 11.20
N GLY A 245 10.18 -14.95 12.36
CA GLY A 245 11.14 -14.28 13.25
C GLY A 245 12.28 -15.20 13.72
N ASP A 246 12.03 -16.51 13.76
CA ASP A 246 13.01 -17.56 14.10
C ASP A 246 13.95 -17.93 12.95
N ALA A 247 13.66 -17.51 11.71
CA ALA A 247 14.54 -17.77 10.57
C ALA A 247 15.86 -16.99 10.70
N ASP A 248 16.94 -17.54 10.12
CA ASP A 248 18.31 -17.01 10.24
C ASP A 248 18.41 -15.51 9.90
N ASP A 249 17.61 -15.05 8.94
CA ASP A 249 17.60 -13.66 8.48
C ASP A 249 17.03 -12.66 9.50
N PHE A 250 16.30 -13.14 10.51
CA PHE A 250 15.62 -12.29 11.51
C PHE A 250 16.05 -12.55 12.95
N ALA A 251 16.71 -13.68 13.21
CA ALA A 251 17.01 -14.16 14.56
C ALA A 251 17.85 -13.18 15.40
N ASP A 252 18.83 -12.50 14.78
CA ASP A 252 19.72 -11.55 15.47
C ASP A 252 19.04 -10.25 15.91
N LEU A 253 17.83 -9.98 15.41
CA LEU A 253 17.06 -8.75 15.67
C LEU A 253 15.95 -8.95 16.71
N ARG A 254 15.89 -10.14 17.31
CA ARG A 254 14.87 -10.49 18.32
C ARG A 254 15.22 -9.93 19.68
N LEU A 255 14.17 -9.59 20.41
CA LEU A 255 14.22 -9.33 21.84
C LEU A 255 13.70 -10.56 22.60
N PRO A 256 14.12 -10.76 23.87
CA PRO A 256 13.50 -11.77 24.72
C PRO A 256 11.99 -11.52 24.81
N SER A 257 11.18 -12.53 24.46
CA SER A 257 9.72 -12.46 24.51
C SER A 257 9.18 -13.27 25.68
N PRO A 258 8.08 -12.85 26.33
CA PRO A 258 7.36 -13.67 27.29
C PRO A 258 6.91 -15.03 26.75
N ALA A 259 6.77 -15.17 25.42
CA ALA A 259 6.45 -16.45 24.77
C ALA A 259 7.62 -17.46 24.83
N ASP A 260 8.87 -16.98 24.85
CA ASP A 260 10.05 -17.85 24.89
C ASP A 260 10.17 -18.56 26.26
N ASP A 261 9.71 -17.92 27.33
CA ASP A 261 9.73 -18.48 28.70
C ASP A 261 8.63 -19.53 28.93
N ALA A 262 7.56 -19.56 28.11
CA ALA A 262 6.48 -20.53 28.25
C ALA A 262 6.90 -21.96 27.82
N GLY A 263 7.90 -22.08 26.94
CA GLY A 263 8.46 -23.36 26.50
C GLY A 263 9.63 -23.89 27.35
N ALA A 264 10.18 -23.07 28.25
CA ALA A 264 11.34 -23.42 29.08
C ALA A 264 10.98 -24.03 30.45
N SER A 265 9.70 -24.35 30.67
CA SER A 265 9.20 -24.95 31.91
C SER A 265 8.67 -26.36 31.70
N ASP A 266 9.56 -27.28 31.32
CA ASP A 266 9.40 -28.74 31.48
C ASP A 266 10.69 -29.36 32.06
#